data_AF-A0A1F4FDE9-F1
#
_entry.id   AF-A0A1F4FDE9-F1
#
_cell.length_a   1.000
_cell.length_b   1.000
_cell.length_c   1.000
_cell.angle_alpha   90.00
_cell.angle_beta   90.00
_cell.angle_gamma   90.00
#
_symmetry.space_group_name_H-M   'P 1'
#
loop_
_entity.id
_entity.type
_entity.pdbx_description
1 polymer ?
#
loop_
_entity_poly.entity_id
_entity_poly.type
_entity_poly.pdbx_seq_one_letter_code
_entity_poly.pdbx_strand_id
1 'polypeptide(L)'
;MQDLGELWQRNTKITRREGKPVAGQVSPNKGYVFSVEGSRPSARITIYAEKPHVVEIEFVELFGLSEVRWVNEKLIFMRPWWGRIAATDLIFDVEREKFVYAESLTDASLARQQYLESCPLRGCTCIKKN
;
A
#
# COMPACT_ATOMS: atom_id res chain seq x y z
N MET A 1 -17.20 -8.03 12.59
CA MET A 1 -16.95 -7.28 11.34
C MET A 1 -15.55 -6.70 11.46
N GLN A 2 -14.59 -7.21 10.69
CA GLN A 2 -13.23 -6.64 10.70
C GLN A 2 -13.30 -5.23 10.12
N ASP A 3 -12.79 -4.25 10.87
CA ASP A 3 -12.61 -2.91 10.32
C ASP A 3 -11.44 -2.95 9.32
N LEU A 4 -11.77 -2.88 8.04
CA LEU A 4 -10.79 -2.87 6.96
C LEU A 4 -9.93 -1.59 6.99
N GLY A 5 -10.37 -0.56 7.72
CA GLY A 5 -9.68 0.72 7.90
C GLY A 5 -8.32 0.61 8.61
N GLU A 6 -8.20 -0.29 9.58
CA GLU A 6 -7.00 -0.40 10.44
C GLU A 6 -6.00 -1.47 9.98
N LEU A 7 -6.28 -2.19 8.88
CA LEU A 7 -5.43 -3.29 8.42
C LEU A 7 -3.98 -2.86 8.20
N TRP A 8 -3.78 -1.66 7.65
CA TRP A 8 -2.44 -1.14 7.41
C TRP A 8 -1.65 -0.92 8.71
N GLN A 9 -2.29 -0.47 9.80
CA GLN A 9 -1.60 -0.18 11.06
C GLN A 9 -1.10 -1.47 11.71
N ARG A 10 -1.92 -2.52 11.64
CA ARG A 10 -1.59 -3.84 12.19
C ARG A 10 -0.53 -4.55 11.36
N ASN A 11 -0.60 -4.40 10.04
CA ASN A 11 0.19 -5.19 9.10
C ASN A 11 1.38 -4.41 8.51
N THR A 12 1.70 -3.24 9.06
CA THR A 12 2.86 -2.44 8.69
C THR A 12 3.77 -2.26 9.88
N LYS A 13 5.06 -2.50 9.70
CA LYS A 13 6.10 -2.25 10.69
C LYS A 13 7.12 -1.29 10.11
N ILE A 14 7.52 -0.30 10.91
CA ILE A 14 8.61 0.62 10.56
C ILE A 14 9.78 0.35 11.49
N THR A 15 10.94 0.06 10.92
CA THR A 15 12.20 -0.11 11.65
C THR A 15 13.26 0.84 11.12
N ARG A 16 14.21 1.16 11.98
CA ARG A 16 15.42 1.91 11.63
C ARG A 16 16.61 0.98 11.78
N ARG A 17 17.52 1.03 10.82
CA ARG A 17 18.72 0.21 10.83
C ARG A 17 19.89 1.04 10.34
N GLU A 18 21.04 0.95 11.00
CA GLU A 18 22.27 1.55 10.47
C GLU A 18 22.58 0.93 9.10
N GLY A 19 22.84 1.76 8.10
CA GLY A 19 22.89 1.29 6.74
C GLY A 19 23.40 2.32 5.75
N LYS A 20 23.94 1.81 4.65
CA LYS A 20 24.35 2.60 3.49
C LYS A 20 23.21 2.63 2.46
N PRO A 21 23.25 3.57 1.50
CA PRO A 21 22.27 3.63 0.42
C PRO A 21 22.17 2.28 -0.30
N VAL A 22 20.93 1.85 -0.52
CA VAL A 22 20.61 0.63 -1.27
C VAL A 22 20.39 1.00 -2.74
N ALA A 23 20.75 0.12 -3.66
CA ALA A 23 20.42 0.30 -5.07
C ALA A 23 18.89 0.27 -5.26
N GLY A 24 18.33 1.29 -5.91
CA GLY A 24 16.88 1.43 -6.02
C GLY A 24 16.44 2.63 -6.85
N GLN A 25 15.18 3.02 -6.71
CA GLN A 25 14.62 4.19 -7.37
C GLN A 25 15.06 5.47 -6.65
N VAL A 26 15.82 6.29 -7.35
CA VAL A 26 16.35 7.56 -6.85
C VAL A 26 15.27 8.64 -6.89
N SER A 27 15.24 9.52 -5.89
CA SER A 27 14.34 10.67 -5.83
C SER A 27 14.65 11.69 -6.93
N PRO A 28 13.67 12.54 -7.30
CA PRO A 28 13.88 13.59 -8.31
C PRO A 28 15.08 14.53 -8.02
N ASN A 29 15.34 14.84 -6.75
CA ASN A 29 16.47 15.68 -6.33
C ASN A 29 17.81 14.91 -6.22
N LYS A 30 17.82 13.60 -6.47
CA LYS A 30 18.99 12.71 -6.37
C LYS A 30 19.60 12.53 -4.98
N GLY A 31 18.97 13.06 -3.92
CA GLY A 31 19.45 12.91 -2.55
C GLY A 31 19.01 11.60 -1.89
N TYR A 32 17.87 11.05 -2.31
CA TYR A 32 17.25 9.92 -1.62
C TYR A 32 17.07 8.74 -2.57
N VAL A 33 16.98 7.55 -1.99
CA VAL A 33 16.73 6.32 -2.75
C VAL A 33 15.83 5.41 -1.94
N PHE A 34 14.92 4.73 -2.63
CA PHE A 34 14.22 3.59 -2.05
C PHE A 34 14.40 2.34 -2.91
N SER A 35 14.47 1.19 -2.26
CA SER A 35 14.37 -0.12 -2.91
C SER A 35 13.11 -0.83 -2.44
N VAL A 36 12.56 -1.70 -3.29
CA VAL A 36 11.41 -2.54 -2.98
C VAL A 36 11.84 -3.99 -3.14
N GLU A 37 11.64 -4.79 -2.10
CA GLU A 37 11.93 -6.21 -2.07
C GLU A 37 10.66 -6.98 -1.72
N GLY A 38 10.41 -8.08 -2.43
CA GLY A 38 9.20 -8.89 -2.22
C GLY A 38 7.94 -8.26 -2.80
N SER A 39 6.82 -8.99 -2.68
CA SER A 39 5.51 -8.54 -3.19
C SER A 39 4.35 -9.24 -2.48
N ARG A 40 4.45 -10.56 -2.31
CA ARG A 40 3.49 -11.42 -1.59
C ARG A 40 4.26 -12.56 -0.91
N PRO A 41 3.94 -12.96 0.33
CA PRO A 41 2.95 -12.38 1.25
C PRO A 41 3.51 -11.21 2.07
N SER A 42 4.77 -10.85 1.85
CA SER A 42 5.42 -9.71 2.48
C SER A 42 6.20 -8.91 1.46
N ALA A 43 6.33 -7.61 1.74
CA ALA A 43 7.16 -6.71 0.97
C ALA A 43 7.88 -5.77 1.93
N ARG A 44 9.10 -5.40 1.58
CA ARG A 44 9.93 -4.48 2.34
C ARG A 44 10.34 -3.34 1.44
N ILE A 45 10.22 -2.13 1.96
CA ILE A 45 10.70 -0.92 1.31
C ILE A 45 11.80 -0.34 2.18
N THR A 46 13.01 -0.28 1.62
CA THR A 46 14.16 0.30 2.31
C THR A 46 14.41 1.68 1.75
N ILE A 47 14.45 2.68 2.61
CA ILE A 47 14.55 4.09 2.27
C ILE A 47 15.84 4.65 2.87
N TYR A 48 16.65 5.29 2.04
CA TYR A 48 17.82 6.04 2.46
C TYR A 48 17.59 7.53 2.17
N ALA A 49 17.74 8.36 3.21
CA ALA A 49 17.48 9.80 3.15
C ALA A 49 18.67 10.62 3.70
N GLU A 50 19.89 10.31 3.25
CA GLU A 50 21.16 10.98 3.67
C GLU A 50 21.41 11.01 5.20
N LYS A 51 20.82 10.04 5.90
CA LYS A 51 20.94 9.85 7.35
C LYS A 51 21.91 8.70 7.66
N PRO A 52 22.42 8.58 8.90
CA PRO A 52 23.26 7.45 9.30
C PRO A 52 22.52 6.10 9.31
N HIS A 53 21.19 6.13 9.17
CA HIS A 53 20.33 4.95 9.11
C HIS A 53 19.47 4.92 7.85
N VAL A 54 19.04 3.71 7.50
CA VAL A 54 17.94 3.46 6.58
C VAL A 54 16.64 3.27 7.37
N VAL A 55 15.53 3.65 6.76
CA VAL A 55 14.19 3.33 7.25
C VAL A 55 13.68 2.14 6.45
N GLU A 56 13.25 1.11 7.15
CA GLU A 56 12.64 -0.08 6.56
C GLU A 56 11.15 -0.07 6.90
N ILE A 57 10.31 -0.09 5.86
CA ILE A 57 8.87 -0.27 5.97
C ILE A 57 8.57 -1.70 5.53
N GLU A 58 8.13 -2.53 6.46
CA GLU A 58 7.76 -3.91 6.21
C GLU A 58 6.24 -4.05 6.24
N PHE A 59 5.69 -4.60 5.16
CA PHE A 59 4.31 -4.97 5.04
C PHE A 59 4.18 -6.49 5.13
N VAL A 60 3.28 -6.97 5.98
CA VAL A 60 2.98 -8.40 6.15
C VAL A 60 1.53 -8.70 5.75
N GLU A 61 1.22 -9.97 5.51
CA GLU A 61 -0.11 -10.41 5.05
C GLU A 61 -0.59 -9.66 3.80
N LEU A 62 0.35 -9.29 2.92
CA LEU A 62 0.08 -8.62 1.67
C LEU A 62 -0.55 -9.58 0.68
N PHE A 63 -1.71 -9.20 0.18
CA PHE A 63 -2.15 -9.69 -1.12
C PHE A 63 -1.33 -9.08 -2.24
N GLY A 64 -0.72 -7.89 -2.11
CA GLY A 64 0.22 -7.41 -3.12
C GLY A 64 0.54 -5.93 -3.00
N LEU A 65 1.72 -5.53 -3.47
CA LEU A 65 2.18 -4.14 -3.47
C LEU A 65 2.15 -3.60 -4.90
N SER A 66 1.11 -2.84 -5.23
CA SER A 66 0.78 -2.52 -6.63
C SER A 66 1.46 -1.26 -7.18
N GLU A 67 1.76 -0.29 -6.32
CA GLU A 67 2.33 0.98 -6.71
C GLU A 67 3.28 1.46 -5.60
N VAL A 68 4.53 1.71 -5.95
CA VAL A 68 5.52 2.40 -5.10
C VAL A 68 6.27 3.39 -5.95
N ARG A 69 6.15 4.68 -5.64
CA ARG A 69 6.81 5.73 -6.41
C ARG A 69 7.02 7.01 -5.59
N TRP A 70 7.98 7.80 -6.03
CA TRP A 70 8.10 9.19 -5.60
C TRP A 70 6.87 10.00 -6.05
N VAL A 71 6.25 10.72 -5.12
CA VAL A 71 5.23 11.74 -5.41
C VAL A 71 5.90 13.07 -5.73
N ASN A 72 6.98 13.37 -5.01
CA ASN A 72 7.84 14.52 -5.18
C ASN A 72 9.25 14.15 -4.69
N GLU A 73 10.07 15.15 -4.34
CA GLU A 73 11.44 14.97 -3.89
C GLU A 73 11.56 14.16 -2.60
N LYS A 74 10.53 14.11 -1.74
CA LYS A 74 10.62 13.59 -0.37
C LYS A 74 9.46 12.68 0.08
N LEU A 75 8.43 12.56 -0.74
CA LEU A 75 7.25 11.78 -0.43
C LEU A 75 7.22 10.52 -1.28
N ILE A 76 7.01 9.39 -0.65
CA ILE A 76 6.81 8.10 -1.32
C ILE A 76 5.34 7.71 -1.18
N PHE A 77 4.70 7.45 -2.31
CA PHE A 77 3.38 6.83 -2.37
C PHE A 77 3.52 5.32 -2.41
N MET A 78 2.66 4.63 -1.65
CA MET A 78 2.58 3.17 -1.60
C MET A 78 1.12 2.73 -1.59
N ARG A 79 0.80 1.68 -2.35
CA ARG A 79 -0.52 1.02 -2.34
C ARG A 79 -0.40 -0.48 -2.02
N PRO A 80 -0.28 -0.86 -0.74
CA PRO A 80 -0.46 -2.23 -0.29
C PRO A 80 -1.92 -2.69 -0.40
N TRP A 81 -2.11 -3.92 -0.85
CA TRP A 81 -3.39 -4.63 -0.88
C TRP A 81 -3.45 -5.69 0.22
N TRP A 82 -4.50 -5.66 1.03
CA TRP A 82 -4.77 -6.58 2.15
C TRP A 82 -5.73 -7.71 1.78
N GLY A 83 -5.94 -7.90 0.48
CA GLY A 83 -6.89 -8.84 -0.09
C GLY A 83 -7.17 -8.49 -1.54
N ARG A 84 -8.21 -9.08 -2.12
CA ARG A 84 -8.63 -8.77 -3.50
C ARG A 84 -9.36 -7.44 -3.64
N ILE A 85 -9.94 -6.94 -2.54
CA ILE A 85 -10.85 -5.79 -2.57
C ILE A 85 -10.45 -4.69 -1.60
N ALA A 86 -9.44 -4.91 -0.75
CA ALA A 86 -9.04 -3.94 0.27
C ALA A 86 -7.60 -3.51 0.01
N ALA A 87 -7.37 -2.21 -0.07
CA ALA A 87 -6.06 -1.59 -0.17
C ALA A 87 -5.99 -0.36 0.72
N THR A 88 -4.79 0.18 0.92
CA THR A 88 -4.61 1.46 1.59
C THR A 88 -3.64 2.31 0.78
N ASP A 89 -4.02 3.54 0.49
CA ASP A 89 -3.13 4.54 -0.06
C ASP A 89 -2.33 5.18 1.07
N LEU A 90 -1.01 5.06 1.00
CA LEU A 90 -0.09 5.57 2.00
C LEU A 90 0.84 6.59 1.37
N ILE A 91 1.06 7.71 2.07
CA ILE A 91 2.15 8.65 1.74
C ILE A 91 3.09 8.74 2.93
N PHE A 92 4.36 8.44 2.68
CA PHE A 92 5.42 8.49 3.65
C PHE A 92 6.36 9.66 3.37
N ASP A 93 6.60 10.48 4.40
CA ASP A 93 7.56 11.57 4.37
C ASP A 93 8.92 11.05 4.85
N VAL A 94 9.91 11.00 3.95
CA VAL A 94 11.23 10.42 4.24
C VAL A 94 12.09 11.31 5.15
N GLU A 95 11.83 12.62 5.17
CA GLU A 95 12.54 13.55 6.06
C GLU A 95 12.02 13.38 7.49
N ARG A 96 10.70 13.31 7.65
CA ARG A 96 10.03 13.19 8.95
C ARG A 96 9.87 11.76 9.45
N GLU A 97 10.14 10.78 8.59
CA GLU A 97 10.07 9.34 8.86
C GLU A 97 8.70 8.90 9.40
N LYS A 98 7.63 9.43 8.81
CA LYS A 98 6.26 9.14 9.22
C LYS A 98 5.30 9.13 8.04
N PHE A 99 4.22 8.37 8.20
CA PHE A 99 3.07 8.49 7.31
C PHE A 99 2.37 9.84 7.53
N VAL A 100 2.12 10.56 6.44
CA VAL A 100 1.42 11.85 6.43
C VAL A 100 0.02 11.73 5.83
N TYR A 101 -0.28 10.58 5.20
CA TYR A 101 -1.58 10.26 4.64
C TYR A 101 -1.77 8.74 4.67
N ALA A 102 -2.98 8.33 5.03
CA ALA A 102 -3.44 6.94 4.98
C ALA A 102 -4.94 6.95 4.68
N GLU A 103 -5.34 6.41 3.53
CA GLU A 103 -6.76 6.27 3.17
C GLU A 103 -7.04 4.85 2.69
N SER A 104 -8.01 4.20 3.32
CA SER A 104 -8.41 2.85 2.95
C SER A 104 -9.31 2.87 1.73
N LEU A 105 -8.95 2.04 0.76
CA LEU A 105 -9.67 1.85 -0.49
C LEU A 105 -10.37 0.49 -0.45
N THR A 106 -11.65 0.50 -0.81
CA THR A 106 -12.38 -0.74 -1.09
C THR A 106 -12.76 -0.80 -2.56
N ASP A 107 -12.21 -1.77 -3.28
CA ASP A 107 -12.59 -2.02 -4.66
C ASP A 107 -13.89 -2.82 -4.71
N ALA A 108 -15.00 -2.10 -4.92
CA ALA A 108 -16.33 -2.68 -5.08
C ALA A 108 -16.60 -3.23 -6.49
N SER A 109 -15.68 -3.04 -7.46
CA SER A 109 -15.88 -3.47 -8.84
C SER A 109 -16.04 -4.98 -8.94
N LEU A 110 -15.26 -5.75 -8.18
CA LEU A 110 -15.35 -7.21 -8.13
C LEU A 110 -16.69 -7.69 -7.58
N ALA A 111 -17.16 -7.07 -6.48
CA ALA A 111 -18.47 -7.38 -5.91
C ALA A 111 -19.61 -7.04 -6.88
N ARG A 112 -19.48 -5.90 -7.58
CA ARG A 112 -20.42 -5.49 -8.63
C ARG A 112 -20.41 -6.46 -9.81
N GLN A 113 -19.25 -6.91 -10.26
CA GLN A 113 -19.13 -7.88 -11.35
C GLN A 113 -19.75 -9.21 -10.96
N GLN A 114 -19.47 -9.74 -9.77
CA GLN A 114 -20.12 -10.95 -9.25
C GLN A 114 -21.65 -10.80 -9.17
N TYR A 115 -22.14 -9.63 -8.76
CA TYR A 115 -23.57 -9.34 -8.79
C TYR A 115 -24.15 -9.38 -10.21
N LEU A 116 -23.46 -8.79 -11.19
CA LEU A 116 -23.89 -8.80 -12.60
C LEU A 116 -23.83 -10.21 -13.21
N GLU A 117 -22.77 -10.97 -12.96
CA GLU A 117 -22.61 -12.36 -13.44
C GLU A 117 -23.63 -13.31 -12.82
N SER A 118 -24.02 -13.08 -11.56
CA SER A 118 -25.07 -13.85 -10.88
C SER A 118 -26.49 -13.42 -11.25
N CYS A 119 -26.68 -12.33 -12.01
CA CYS A 119 -27.97 -11.89 -12.54
C CYS A 119 -28.02 -12.01 -14.08
N PRO A 120 -28.33 -13.19 -14.64
CA PRO A 120 -28.05 -13.46 -16.06
C PRO A 120 -28.97 -12.74 -17.06
N LEU A 121 -30.08 -12.11 -16.66
CA LEU A 121 -31.08 -11.59 -17.59
C LEU A 121 -31.76 -10.32 -17.06
N ARG A 122 -32.17 -9.43 -17.97
CA ARG A 122 -32.96 -8.19 -17.75
C ARG A 122 -34.37 -8.49 -17.15
N GLY A 123 -34.44 -9.15 -16.00
CA GLY A 123 -35.69 -9.64 -15.41
C GLY A 123 -35.53 -10.33 -14.06
N CYS A 124 -34.52 -9.98 -13.26
CA CYS A 124 -34.33 -10.58 -11.94
C CYS A 124 -35.40 -10.07 -10.94
N THR A 125 -36.28 -10.98 -10.51
CA THR A 125 -37.27 -10.83 -9.41
C THR A 125 -36.64 -10.73 -8.01
N CYS A 126 -35.35 -10.38 -7.91
CA CYS A 126 -34.57 -10.40 -6.67
C CYS A 126 -34.89 -9.22 -5.73
N ILE A 127 -35.71 -8.26 -6.16
CA ILE A 127 -36.22 -7.16 -5.32
C ILE A 127 -37.75 -7.17 -5.38
N LYS A 128 -38.39 -8.24 -4.91
CA LYS A 128 -39.74 -8.07 -4.34
C LYS A 128 -39.54 -7.72 -2.87
N LYS A 129 -39.60 -6.41 -2.58
CA LYS A 129 -39.85 -5.90 -1.23
C LYS A 129 -41.11 -6.60 -0.72
N ASN A 130 -40.96 -7.41 0.33
CA ASN A 130 -42.05 -7.61 1.30
C ASN A 130 -41.95 -6.49 2.33
#